data_AF-A0A8C4J011-F1
#
_entry.id   AF-A0A8C4J011-F1
#
_cell.length_a   1.000
_cell.length_b   1.000
_cell.length_c   1.000
_cell.angle_alpha   90.00
_cell.angle_beta   90.00
_cell.angle_gamma   90.00
#
_symmetry.space_group_name_H-M   'P 1'
#
loop_
_entity.id
_entity.type
_entity.pdbx_description
1 polymer ?
#
loop_
_entity_poly.entity_id
_entity_poly.type
_entity_poly.pdbx_seq_one_letter_code
_entity_poly.pdbx_strand_id
1 'polypeptide(L)'
;MTEEQCLNPLLVNCVLPSAIIYAFCYSISECVTQIYENTYFQGGDLSTVFTPNVNYCQVVCTYHPTCLFFTYLPATWTNPTKRFSCYLKDSDTETLPKVDMEGAISGHSLKQCNIKISACSPDVHKGLDMEGKNYDVTMADTYQQCQKRCTNDNYCQFFTYASETFHNASLRKKCFLKHTTLGTPTSIKVLDDVVSGFSLKSCQLSEIDCYMDIFEHKEFSGINITTFFTPDTSVCQTICTYFPNCLFFTFFTREWQIESQRNLCLLKTSRSGIPDALISKEEAVSGFSLLNCRRSFPACNSRTYMNMNFLGEELNVTYTKGHKACQRVCTDMIRCQFFTYFPLQDSCNEERKCKCHLKMSSNGSPMEIVHGGGKISGYSLRLCKKKHSEKTIRIVGGTDSSPGEWPWQVSLHVTLSRQRHLCGGSIISNQWILTAAHCNPNIWRVYAGILKQSEIKEETPFFKVEEIIVHPQYKFAQTGYDIALMKLDKPMNFTDLQLPICLPSKEDADTLYTNCWVTGWGYRKERGRFRRAAVMQA
;
A
#
# COMPACT_ATOMS: atom_id res chain seq x y z
N MET A 1 22.62 -18.43 -51.64
CA MET A 1 23.17 -17.76 -50.45
C MET A 1 22.14 -17.95 -49.35
N THR A 2 22.05 -19.13 -48.70
CA THR A 2 22.92 -19.63 -47.61
C THR A 2 23.05 -18.58 -46.50
N GLU A 3 22.84 -18.83 -45.20
CA GLU A 3 22.55 -19.98 -44.31
C GLU A 3 22.12 -19.31 -42.98
N GLU A 4 21.15 -19.80 -42.19
CA GLU A 4 21.35 -20.70 -41.03
C GLU A 4 22.44 -20.21 -40.03
N GLN A 5 22.31 -20.21 -38.70
CA GLN A 5 21.60 -21.14 -37.80
C GLN A 5 21.65 -20.63 -36.34
N CYS A 6 20.72 -21.11 -35.51
CA CYS A 6 20.82 -21.18 -34.04
C CYS A 6 21.81 -22.27 -33.60
N LEU A 7 22.47 -22.14 -32.43
CA LEU A 7 22.52 -23.15 -31.34
C LEU A 7 23.50 -22.79 -30.20
N ASN A 8 23.07 -23.16 -28.99
CA ASN A 8 23.74 -23.23 -27.68
C ASN A 8 24.66 -24.49 -27.63
N PRO A 9 25.16 -24.95 -26.47
CA PRO A 9 26.22 -24.50 -25.53
C PRO A 9 27.43 -25.49 -25.50
N LEU A 10 28.48 -25.30 -24.67
CA LEU A 10 29.21 -26.37 -23.92
C LEU A 10 30.48 -25.87 -23.18
N LEU A 11 30.50 -26.16 -21.87
CA LEU A 11 31.59 -26.63 -21.00
C LEU A 11 33.08 -26.40 -21.38
N VAL A 12 33.81 -25.71 -20.49
CA VAL A 12 35.23 -26.01 -20.21
C VAL A 12 35.47 -25.99 -18.69
N ASN A 13 35.94 -27.12 -18.17
CA ASN A 13 36.52 -27.29 -16.83
C ASN A 13 37.90 -26.62 -16.76
N CYS A 14 38.17 -25.86 -15.69
CA CYS A 14 39.53 -25.61 -15.22
C CYS A 14 39.60 -25.82 -13.71
N VAL A 15 40.57 -26.64 -13.31
CA VAL A 15 40.90 -27.01 -11.93
C VAL A 15 41.75 -25.91 -11.28
N LEU A 16 41.43 -25.66 -10.01
CA LEU A 16 42.03 -24.83 -8.94
C LEU A 16 43.58 -24.90 -8.82
N PRO A 17 44.28 -23.92 -8.16
CA PRO A 17 44.10 -23.69 -6.72
C PRO A 17 44.27 -22.27 -6.12
N SER A 18 43.57 -22.09 -4.99
CA SER A 18 43.93 -21.29 -3.81
C SER A 18 43.97 -19.76 -3.91
N ALA A 19 42.82 -19.13 -3.62
CA ALA A 19 42.77 -17.92 -2.80
C ALA A 19 41.41 -17.85 -2.10
N ILE A 20 41.42 -17.92 -0.77
CA ILE A 20 40.26 -17.73 0.09
C ILE A 20 39.80 -16.29 -0.06
N ILE A 21 38.78 -16.07 -0.88
CA ILE A 21 37.99 -14.83 -0.86
C ILE A 21 36.64 -15.23 -0.27
N TYR A 22 36.42 -14.86 0.99
CA TYR A 22 35.09 -14.80 1.58
C TYR A 22 34.31 -13.69 0.85
N ALA A 23 33.81 -14.00 -0.35
CA ALA A 23 32.78 -13.22 -0.99
C ALA A 23 31.50 -13.50 -0.20
N PHE A 24 31.16 -12.61 0.73
CA PHE A 24 29.79 -12.50 1.23
C PHE A 24 28.91 -12.14 0.03
N CYS A 25 28.38 -13.18 -0.62
CA CYS A 25 27.29 -13.05 -1.57
C CYS A 25 26.10 -12.55 -0.75
N TYR A 26 25.84 -11.24 -0.76
CA TYR A 26 24.53 -10.75 -0.36
C TYR A 26 23.55 -11.32 -1.38
N SER A 27 22.88 -12.42 -1.03
CA SER A 27 21.72 -12.89 -1.77
C SER A 27 20.67 -11.79 -1.68
N ILE A 28 20.47 -11.06 -2.77
CA ILE A 28 19.28 -10.23 -2.90
C ILE A 28 18.13 -11.23 -2.85
N SER A 29 17.30 -11.16 -1.82
CA SER A 29 16.14 -12.03 -1.73
C SER A 29 15.20 -11.68 -2.88
N GLU A 30 15.17 -12.52 -3.93
CA GLU A 30 14.40 -12.27 -5.14
C GLU A 30 12.90 -12.42 -4.87
N CYS A 31 12.08 -11.52 -5.44
CA CYS A 31 10.63 -11.64 -5.36
C CYS A 31 10.16 -12.95 -6.01
N VAL A 32 9.60 -13.84 -5.18
CA VAL A 32 8.97 -15.08 -5.65
C VAL A 32 7.46 -14.94 -5.56
N THR A 33 6.80 -14.79 -6.70
CA THR A 33 5.33 -14.82 -6.82
C THR A 33 4.78 -16.22 -7.13
N GLN A 34 5.67 -17.19 -7.37
CA GLN A 34 5.29 -18.55 -7.71
C GLN A 34 4.52 -19.22 -6.57
N ILE A 35 3.41 -19.87 -6.96
CA ILE A 35 2.65 -20.80 -6.12
C ILE A 35 3.09 -22.22 -6.47
N TYR A 36 3.36 -23.04 -5.45
CA TYR A 36 3.78 -24.42 -5.59
C TYR A 36 2.61 -25.35 -5.27
N GLU A 37 2.07 -26.00 -6.28
CA GLU A 37 1.06 -27.05 -6.11
C GLU A 37 1.70 -28.36 -5.63
N ASN A 38 0.91 -29.18 -4.95
CA ASN A 38 1.31 -30.46 -4.37
C ASN A 38 2.58 -30.37 -3.51
N THR A 39 2.78 -29.23 -2.82
CA THR A 39 4.00 -28.92 -2.09
C THR A 39 3.66 -28.46 -0.69
N TYR A 40 4.38 -28.98 0.31
CA TYR A 40 4.30 -28.57 1.71
C TYR A 40 5.67 -28.05 2.18
N PHE A 41 5.73 -26.81 2.69
CA PHE A 41 6.91 -26.31 3.40
C PHE A 41 6.99 -26.92 4.81
N GLN A 42 8.04 -27.69 5.09
CA GLN A 42 8.21 -28.38 6.37
C GLN A 42 8.83 -27.45 7.43
N GLY A 43 8.22 -27.41 8.62
CA GLY A 43 8.69 -26.61 9.76
C GLY A 43 8.38 -25.11 9.63
N GLY A 44 9.02 -24.31 10.49
CA GLY A 44 8.93 -22.85 10.49
C GLY A 44 7.58 -22.29 10.94
N ASP A 45 6.69 -23.10 11.52
CA ASP A 45 5.32 -22.71 11.84
C ASP A 45 5.24 -21.58 12.88
N LEU A 46 4.64 -20.46 12.49
CA LEU A 46 4.36 -19.31 13.36
C LEU A 46 2.97 -19.42 13.98
N SER A 47 1.96 -19.56 13.13
CA SER A 47 0.56 -19.63 13.51
C SER A 47 -0.26 -20.25 12.39
N THR A 48 -1.45 -20.73 12.73
CA THR A 48 -2.42 -21.25 11.76
C THR A 48 -3.66 -20.37 11.76
N VAL A 49 -4.08 -19.95 10.57
CA VAL A 49 -5.32 -19.21 10.34
C VAL A 49 -6.17 -19.93 9.30
N PHE A 50 -7.44 -19.56 9.15
CA PHE A 50 -8.31 -20.13 8.14
C PHE A 50 -8.60 -19.12 7.04
N THR A 51 -8.43 -19.54 5.79
CA THR A 51 -8.60 -18.65 4.63
C THR A 51 -9.38 -19.37 3.53
N PRO A 52 -10.26 -18.68 2.78
CA PRO A 52 -11.13 -19.35 1.83
C PRO A 52 -10.40 -19.84 0.58
N ASN A 53 -9.23 -19.27 0.27
CA ASN A 53 -8.39 -19.67 -0.84
C ASN A 53 -6.91 -19.34 -0.59
N VAL A 54 -6.05 -19.86 -1.47
CA VAL A 54 -4.59 -19.67 -1.42
C VAL A 54 -4.17 -18.21 -1.58
N ASN A 55 -4.87 -17.44 -2.43
CA ASN A 55 -4.55 -16.03 -2.66
C ASN A 55 -4.72 -15.20 -1.38
N TYR A 56 -5.79 -15.44 -0.64
CA TYR A 56 -6.02 -14.78 0.64
C TYR A 56 -5.02 -15.25 1.70
N CYS A 57 -4.61 -16.53 1.71
CA CYS A 57 -3.51 -17.02 2.56
C CYS A 57 -2.19 -16.27 2.29
N GLN A 58 -1.86 -16.02 1.01
CA GLN A 58 -0.70 -15.22 0.64
C GLN A 58 -0.82 -13.76 1.11
N VAL A 59 -2.00 -13.15 1.01
CA VAL A 59 -2.25 -11.79 1.53
C VAL A 59 -2.03 -11.76 3.05
N VAL A 60 -2.60 -12.71 3.79
CA VAL A 60 -2.44 -12.79 5.25
C VAL A 60 -0.96 -12.96 5.62
N CYS A 61 -0.23 -13.85 4.95
CA CYS A 61 1.21 -13.98 5.17
C CYS A 61 1.98 -12.69 4.83
N THR A 62 1.59 -11.98 3.77
CA THR A 62 2.23 -10.73 3.35
C THR A 62 2.10 -9.64 4.42
N TYR A 63 0.93 -9.49 5.02
CA TYR A 63 0.69 -8.49 6.08
C TYR A 63 1.12 -8.94 7.48
N HIS A 64 1.29 -10.24 7.73
CA HIS A 64 1.84 -10.75 8.99
C HIS A 64 3.30 -10.28 9.18
N PRO A 65 3.71 -9.74 10.34
CA PRO A 65 5.00 -9.06 10.53
C PRO A 65 6.24 -9.92 10.24
N THR A 66 6.17 -11.22 10.53
CA THR A 66 7.30 -12.16 10.38
C THR A 66 7.11 -13.22 9.30
N CYS A 67 5.92 -13.38 8.72
CA CYS A 67 5.67 -14.49 7.80
C CYS A 67 6.42 -14.29 6.48
N LEU A 68 7.18 -15.30 6.07
CA LEU A 68 7.90 -15.35 4.79
C LEU A 68 7.32 -16.40 3.84
N PHE A 69 6.82 -17.50 4.38
CA PHE A 69 6.25 -18.62 3.62
C PHE A 69 4.89 -18.99 4.16
N PHE A 70 4.09 -19.65 3.34
CA PHE A 70 2.86 -20.26 3.81
C PHE A 70 2.62 -21.62 3.15
N THR A 71 1.86 -22.46 3.84
CA THR A 71 1.22 -23.64 3.25
C THR A 71 -0.28 -23.55 3.45
N TYR A 72 -1.05 -23.74 2.39
CA TYR A 72 -2.49 -23.74 2.36
C TYR A 72 -3.03 -25.15 2.05
N LEU A 73 -4.05 -25.57 2.80
CA LEU A 73 -4.76 -26.83 2.58
C LEU A 73 -6.18 -26.53 2.04
N PRO A 74 -6.53 -26.95 0.82
CA PRO A 74 -7.80 -26.60 0.18
C PRO A 74 -9.00 -27.39 0.74
N ALA A 75 -10.19 -27.06 0.24
CA ALA A 75 -11.45 -27.76 0.57
C ALA A 75 -11.40 -29.27 0.26
N THR A 76 -10.65 -29.66 -0.76
CA THR A 76 -10.47 -31.05 -1.21
C THR A 76 -9.55 -31.87 -0.30
N TRP A 77 -8.95 -31.24 0.73
CA TRP A 77 -8.05 -31.92 1.65
C TRP A 77 -8.74 -33.08 2.37
N THR A 78 -8.02 -34.19 2.50
CA THR A 78 -8.55 -35.48 2.99
C THR A 78 -9.00 -35.40 4.44
N ASN A 79 -8.23 -34.73 5.30
CA ASN A 79 -8.62 -34.52 6.70
C ASN A 79 -9.55 -33.29 6.83
N PRO A 80 -10.84 -33.47 7.17
CA PRO A 80 -11.79 -32.36 7.22
C PRO A 80 -11.44 -31.27 8.23
N THR A 81 -10.77 -31.61 9.33
CA THR A 81 -10.42 -30.63 10.40
C THR A 81 -9.30 -29.68 10.00
N LYS A 82 -8.54 -30.03 8.95
CA LYS A 82 -7.42 -29.23 8.42
C LYS A 82 -7.76 -28.49 7.13
N ARG A 83 -9.00 -28.60 6.64
CA ARG A 83 -9.42 -27.87 5.44
C ARG A 83 -9.35 -26.37 5.67
N PHE A 84 -8.99 -25.64 4.62
CA PHE A 84 -8.83 -24.18 4.62
C PHE A 84 -7.75 -23.64 5.55
N SER A 85 -6.95 -24.51 6.18
CA SER A 85 -5.85 -24.11 7.03
C SER A 85 -4.75 -23.44 6.20
N CYS A 86 -4.35 -22.25 6.65
CA CYS A 86 -3.23 -21.47 6.15
C CYS A 86 -2.18 -21.42 7.26
N TYR A 87 -1.12 -22.19 7.09
CA TYR A 87 0.03 -22.23 7.99
C TYR A 87 1.00 -21.11 7.61
N LEU A 88 1.13 -20.11 8.47
CA LEU A 88 2.08 -19.01 8.31
C LEU A 88 3.44 -19.44 8.85
N LYS A 89 4.52 -19.16 8.11
CA LYS A 89 5.84 -19.70 8.43
C LYS A 89 6.96 -18.66 8.28
N ASP A 90 8.00 -18.80 9.09
CA ASP A 90 9.28 -18.06 9.00
C ASP A 90 10.45 -19.04 8.93
N SER A 91 11.61 -18.55 8.49
CA SER A 91 12.87 -19.29 8.52
C SER A 91 14.05 -18.34 8.64
N ASP A 92 14.98 -18.65 9.55
CA ASP A 92 16.23 -17.89 9.70
C ASP A 92 17.11 -17.95 8.46
N THR A 93 17.03 -19.03 7.67
CA THR A 93 17.80 -19.22 6.44
C THR A 93 17.08 -18.71 5.20
N GLU A 94 15.95 -18.02 5.36
CA GLU A 94 15.08 -17.54 4.26
C GLU A 94 14.69 -18.67 3.28
N THR A 95 14.69 -19.91 3.75
CA THR A 95 14.39 -21.11 2.97
C THR A 95 13.75 -22.17 3.87
N LEU A 96 12.82 -22.95 3.33
CA LEU A 96 12.24 -24.11 4.03
C LEU A 96 12.30 -25.34 3.12
N PRO A 97 12.51 -26.54 3.68
CA PRO A 97 12.43 -27.78 2.93
C PRO A 97 11.06 -27.93 2.26
N LYS A 98 11.06 -28.21 0.96
CA LYS A 98 9.87 -28.52 0.17
C LYS A 98 9.68 -30.03 0.18
N VAL A 99 8.50 -30.49 0.58
CA VAL A 99 8.11 -31.90 0.54
C VAL A 99 6.92 -32.04 -0.39
N ASP A 100 6.97 -33.03 -1.27
CA ASP A 100 5.84 -33.38 -2.13
C ASP A 100 4.67 -33.87 -1.26
N MET A 101 3.55 -33.19 -1.37
CA MET A 101 2.35 -33.47 -0.59
C MET A 101 1.13 -33.13 -1.45
N GLU A 102 0.52 -34.17 -2.01
CA GLU A 102 -0.61 -34.06 -2.93
C GLU A 102 -1.75 -33.22 -2.33
N GLY A 103 -2.20 -32.22 -3.08
CA GLY A 103 -3.26 -31.29 -2.68
C GLY A 103 -2.82 -30.12 -1.80
N ALA A 104 -1.61 -30.12 -1.23
CA ALA A 104 -1.09 -28.97 -0.47
C ALA A 104 -0.59 -27.88 -1.43
N ILE A 105 -0.83 -26.62 -1.10
CA ILE A 105 -0.42 -25.49 -1.93
C ILE A 105 0.45 -24.55 -1.10
N SER A 106 1.70 -24.34 -1.50
CA SER A 106 2.64 -23.49 -0.78
C SER A 106 3.03 -22.25 -1.56
N GLY A 107 3.52 -21.22 -0.88
CA GLY A 107 3.99 -20.01 -1.54
C GLY A 107 4.75 -19.06 -0.63
N HIS A 108 5.24 -17.96 -1.19
CA HIS A 108 5.97 -16.93 -0.48
C HIS A 108 5.09 -15.71 -0.20
N SER A 109 5.44 -14.98 0.85
CA SER A 109 4.93 -13.63 1.08
C SER A 109 5.36 -12.68 -0.04
N LEU A 110 4.57 -11.66 -0.31
CA LEU A 110 4.87 -10.66 -1.34
C LEU A 110 5.75 -9.50 -0.82
N LYS A 111 6.34 -9.63 0.38
CA LYS A 111 7.12 -8.56 1.03
C LYS A 111 8.38 -8.13 0.24
N GLN A 112 8.96 -9.03 -0.55
CA GLN A 112 10.14 -8.73 -1.39
C GLN A 112 9.73 -8.21 -2.78
N CYS A 113 8.45 -8.23 -3.09
CA CYS A 113 7.96 -7.94 -4.42
C CYS A 113 7.72 -6.46 -4.64
N ASN A 114 8.22 -5.93 -5.76
CA ASN A 114 7.98 -4.56 -6.16
C ASN A 114 6.61 -4.39 -6.83
N ILE A 115 5.55 -4.79 -6.13
CA ILE A 115 4.16 -4.71 -6.59
C ILE A 115 3.31 -3.92 -5.59
N LYS A 116 2.17 -3.41 -6.04
CA LYS A 116 1.19 -2.81 -5.12
C LYS A 116 0.56 -3.91 -4.27
N ILE A 117 1.03 -4.05 -3.03
CA ILE A 117 0.39 -4.91 -2.03
C ILE A 117 -0.93 -4.27 -1.60
N SER A 118 -2.01 -5.06 -1.58
CA SER A 118 -3.36 -4.64 -1.20
C SER A 118 -4.01 -5.69 -0.31
N ALA A 119 -4.67 -5.25 0.75
CA ALA A 119 -5.50 -6.11 1.61
C ALA A 119 -6.94 -6.28 1.09
N CYS A 120 -7.30 -5.59 0.00
CA CYS A 120 -8.62 -5.70 -0.62
C CYS A 120 -8.87 -7.13 -1.14
N SER A 121 -9.96 -7.75 -0.71
CA SER A 121 -10.43 -9.06 -1.18
C SER A 121 -11.90 -8.94 -1.61
N PRO A 122 -12.17 -8.62 -2.89
CA PRO A 122 -13.53 -8.45 -3.40
C PRO A 122 -14.26 -9.78 -3.65
N ASP A 123 -13.51 -10.89 -3.68
CA ASP A 123 -14.03 -12.21 -4.00
C ASP A 123 -15.10 -12.66 -2.98
N VAL A 124 -16.10 -13.37 -3.49
CA VAL A 124 -17.11 -14.07 -2.68
C VAL A 124 -16.98 -15.57 -2.89
N HIS A 125 -17.31 -16.32 -1.84
CA HIS A 125 -17.12 -17.76 -1.78
C HIS A 125 -18.47 -18.45 -1.62
N LYS A 126 -18.97 -19.00 -2.72
CA LYS A 126 -20.19 -19.81 -2.72
C LYS A 126 -19.92 -21.16 -2.08
N GLY A 127 -20.89 -21.68 -1.34
CA GLY A 127 -20.79 -22.99 -0.72
C GLY A 127 -19.86 -23.04 0.50
N LEU A 128 -19.39 -21.89 0.99
CA LEU A 128 -18.52 -21.80 2.17
C LEU A 128 -19.23 -20.99 3.26
N ASP A 129 -19.22 -21.49 4.50
CA ASP A 129 -19.55 -20.73 5.70
C ASP A 129 -18.27 -20.40 6.46
N MET A 130 -17.98 -19.11 6.56
CA MET A 130 -16.85 -18.58 7.33
C MET A 130 -17.28 -18.34 8.78
N GLU A 131 -16.80 -19.16 9.72
CA GLU A 131 -17.21 -19.07 11.13
C GLU A 131 -16.50 -17.92 11.86
N GLY A 132 -17.24 -17.28 12.76
CA GLY A 132 -16.79 -16.17 13.59
C GLY A 132 -17.89 -15.78 14.57
N LYS A 133 -17.66 -14.71 15.36
CA LYS A 133 -18.69 -14.24 16.28
C LYS A 133 -19.79 -13.51 15.50
N ASN A 134 -20.96 -14.15 15.39
CA ASN A 134 -22.17 -13.49 14.87
C ASN A 134 -22.65 -12.46 15.90
N TYR A 135 -22.69 -11.19 15.52
CA TYR A 135 -23.17 -10.12 16.40
C TYR A 135 -24.36 -9.36 15.80
N ASP A 136 -24.55 -9.42 14.49
CA ASP A 136 -25.72 -8.88 13.80
C ASP A 136 -26.22 -9.87 12.74
N VAL A 137 -27.52 -10.16 12.78
CA VAL A 137 -28.19 -11.11 11.88
C VAL A 137 -29.50 -10.51 11.38
N THR A 138 -29.55 -10.17 10.10
CA THR A 138 -30.68 -9.45 9.50
C THR A 138 -31.07 -10.01 8.15
N MET A 139 -32.22 -9.59 7.63
CA MET A 139 -32.65 -9.97 6.28
C MET A 139 -31.88 -9.16 5.23
N ALA A 140 -31.52 -9.81 4.13
CA ALA A 140 -30.97 -9.20 2.93
C ALA A 140 -31.50 -9.94 1.70
N ASP A 141 -31.88 -9.21 0.65
CA ASP A 141 -32.41 -9.83 -0.57
C ASP A 141 -31.32 -10.52 -1.39
N THR A 142 -30.06 -10.04 -1.27
CA THR A 142 -28.91 -10.56 -2.01
C THR A 142 -27.64 -10.59 -1.16
N TYR A 143 -26.66 -11.40 -1.56
CA TYR A 143 -25.35 -11.41 -0.91
C TYR A 143 -24.61 -10.07 -1.10
N GLN A 144 -24.83 -9.36 -2.21
CA GLN A 144 -24.23 -8.04 -2.46
C GLN A 144 -24.72 -7.01 -1.43
N GLN A 145 -26.01 -7.02 -1.11
CA GLN A 145 -26.57 -6.18 -0.05
C GLN A 145 -25.95 -6.55 1.31
N CYS A 146 -25.75 -7.85 1.58
CA CYS A 146 -25.08 -8.30 2.79
C CYS A 146 -23.59 -7.85 2.85
N GLN A 147 -22.86 -7.94 1.74
CA GLN A 147 -21.48 -7.47 1.65
C GLN A 147 -21.37 -5.95 1.82
N LYS A 148 -22.29 -5.19 1.22
CA LYS A 148 -22.39 -3.75 1.41
C LYS A 148 -22.64 -3.41 2.87
N ARG A 149 -23.59 -4.10 3.52
CA ARG A 149 -23.86 -3.95 4.96
C ARG A 149 -22.62 -4.24 5.81
N CYS A 150 -21.91 -5.33 5.54
CA CYS A 150 -20.66 -5.65 6.23
C CYS A 150 -19.58 -4.57 6.01
N THR A 151 -19.45 -4.09 4.77
CA THR A 151 -18.49 -3.03 4.44
C THR A 151 -18.81 -1.74 5.22
N ASN A 152 -20.09 -1.44 5.39
CA ASN A 152 -20.61 -0.25 6.07
C ASN A 152 -20.97 -0.48 7.55
N ASP A 153 -20.38 -1.49 8.20
CA ASP A 153 -20.49 -1.71 9.64
C ASP A 153 -19.10 -1.63 10.31
N ASN A 154 -18.96 -0.94 11.44
CA ASN A 154 -17.66 -0.69 12.09
C ASN A 154 -16.91 -1.97 12.50
N TYR A 155 -17.62 -3.04 12.85
CA TYR A 155 -17.02 -4.27 13.38
C TYR A 155 -16.93 -5.37 12.34
N CYS A 156 -17.73 -5.32 11.27
CA CYS A 156 -17.79 -6.44 10.35
C CYS A 156 -16.48 -6.60 9.59
N GLN A 157 -15.90 -7.79 9.70
CA GLN A 157 -14.70 -8.20 8.99
C GLN A 157 -15.07 -9.09 7.81
N PHE A 158 -16.04 -9.99 8.00
CA PHE A 158 -16.57 -10.88 6.98
C PHE A 158 -18.02 -11.24 7.29
N PHE A 159 -18.72 -11.76 6.28
CA PHE A 159 -20.13 -12.11 6.39
C PHE A 159 -20.40 -13.52 5.86
N THR A 160 -21.58 -14.04 6.19
CA THR A 160 -22.17 -15.18 5.48
C THR A 160 -23.62 -14.86 5.18
N TYR A 161 -24.04 -15.12 3.95
CA TYR A 161 -25.39 -14.92 3.46
C TYR A 161 -26.01 -16.27 3.14
N ALA A 162 -27.14 -16.60 3.77
CA ALA A 162 -27.93 -17.77 3.44
C ALA A 162 -28.92 -17.42 2.32
N SER A 163 -28.85 -18.15 1.21
CA SER A 163 -29.68 -17.88 0.04
C SER A 163 -31.16 -18.24 0.26
N GLU A 164 -32.01 -17.95 -0.72
CA GLU A 164 -33.42 -18.33 -0.68
C GLU A 164 -33.65 -19.85 -0.75
N THR A 165 -32.70 -20.60 -1.32
CA THR A 165 -32.77 -22.06 -1.41
C THR A 165 -32.25 -22.78 -0.17
N PHE A 166 -31.72 -22.04 0.83
CA PHE A 166 -31.13 -22.62 2.02
C PHE A 166 -32.08 -23.57 2.76
N HIS A 167 -31.57 -24.73 3.17
CA HIS A 167 -32.36 -25.84 3.70
C HIS A 167 -33.25 -25.46 4.91
N ASN A 168 -32.76 -24.60 5.81
CA ASN A 168 -33.54 -24.10 6.93
C ASN A 168 -34.33 -22.86 6.55
N ALA A 169 -35.65 -23.00 6.44
CA ALA A 169 -36.55 -21.93 6.02
C ALA A 169 -36.47 -20.65 6.88
N SER A 170 -36.18 -20.78 8.18
CA SER A 170 -36.06 -19.63 9.09
C SER A 170 -34.78 -18.82 8.89
N LEU A 171 -33.78 -19.41 8.22
CA LEU A 171 -32.48 -18.80 7.96
C LEU A 171 -32.34 -18.27 6.53
N ARG A 172 -33.31 -18.51 5.66
CA ARG A 172 -33.29 -18.01 4.26
C ARG A 172 -33.22 -16.50 4.22
N LYS A 173 -32.42 -15.97 3.29
CA LYS A 173 -32.17 -14.52 3.10
C LYS A 173 -31.57 -13.83 4.33
N LYS A 174 -31.00 -14.58 5.29
CA LYS A 174 -30.31 -13.99 6.44
C LYS A 174 -28.87 -13.65 6.08
N CYS A 175 -28.47 -12.45 6.43
CA CYS A 175 -27.13 -11.91 6.41
C CYS A 175 -26.54 -11.95 7.83
N PHE A 176 -25.45 -12.68 8.01
CA PHE A 176 -24.73 -12.81 9.27
C PHE A 176 -23.45 -11.99 9.18
N LEU A 177 -23.36 -10.92 9.97
CA LEU A 177 -22.14 -10.12 10.10
C LEU A 177 -21.27 -10.69 11.21
N LYS A 178 -19.98 -10.84 10.92
CA LYS A 178 -19.04 -11.58 11.77
C LYS A 178 -17.73 -10.84 11.95
N HIS A 179 -17.13 -11.07 13.10
CA HIS A 179 -15.78 -10.62 13.42
C HIS A 179 -15.04 -11.64 14.30
N THR A 180 -13.72 -11.56 14.31
CA THR A 180 -12.80 -12.34 15.15
C THR A 180 -11.67 -11.45 15.64
N THR A 181 -10.85 -11.96 16.56
CA THR A 181 -9.66 -11.26 17.05
C THR A 181 -8.60 -11.05 15.96
N LEU A 182 -8.46 -12.00 15.03
CA LEU A 182 -7.41 -12.00 14.00
C LEU A 182 -7.84 -11.38 12.67
N GLY A 183 -9.13 -11.08 12.46
CA GLY A 183 -9.64 -10.64 11.15
C GLY A 183 -10.00 -11.79 10.19
N THR A 184 -9.47 -12.99 10.45
CA THR A 184 -9.75 -14.21 9.69
C THR A 184 -10.81 -15.07 10.38
N PRO A 185 -11.56 -15.91 9.65
CA PRO A 185 -12.47 -16.88 10.24
C PRO A 185 -11.79 -17.82 11.25
N THR A 186 -12.54 -18.27 12.26
CA THR A 186 -12.06 -19.28 13.22
C THR A 186 -12.11 -20.69 12.66
N SER A 187 -12.97 -20.93 11.66
CA SER A 187 -13.07 -22.14 10.85
C SER A 187 -13.79 -21.80 9.56
N ILE A 188 -13.67 -22.65 8.54
CA ILE A 188 -14.43 -22.54 7.29
C ILE A 188 -15.01 -23.92 6.98
N LYS A 189 -16.32 -23.97 6.76
CA LYS A 189 -17.07 -25.19 6.45
C LYS A 189 -17.62 -25.13 5.04
N VAL A 190 -17.62 -26.27 4.36
CA VAL A 190 -18.39 -26.42 3.12
C VAL A 190 -19.85 -26.57 3.51
N LEU A 191 -20.68 -25.66 3.04
CA LEU A 191 -22.10 -25.61 3.33
C LEU A 191 -22.83 -25.13 2.07
N ASP A 192 -23.73 -25.94 1.53
CA ASP A 192 -24.47 -25.58 0.34
C ASP A 192 -25.44 -24.40 0.60
N ASP A 193 -25.80 -23.70 -0.48
CA ASP A 193 -26.77 -22.60 -0.47
C ASP A 193 -26.39 -21.38 0.40
N VAL A 194 -25.11 -21.22 0.75
CA VAL A 194 -24.58 -19.99 1.38
C VAL A 194 -23.50 -19.31 0.53
N VAL A 195 -23.28 -18.02 0.81
CA VAL A 195 -22.20 -17.23 0.22
C VAL A 195 -21.52 -16.44 1.32
N SER A 196 -20.21 -16.62 1.51
CA SER A 196 -19.41 -15.79 2.41
C SER A 196 -18.50 -14.84 1.64
N GLY A 197 -18.09 -13.75 2.27
CA GLY A 197 -17.11 -12.80 1.73
C GLY A 197 -16.56 -11.87 2.80
N PHE A 198 -15.54 -11.09 2.44
CA PHE A 198 -14.95 -10.10 3.34
C PHE A 198 -15.59 -8.71 3.16
N SER A 199 -15.42 -7.90 4.20
CA SER A 199 -15.64 -6.46 4.15
C SER A 199 -14.75 -5.79 3.11
N LEU A 200 -15.29 -4.84 2.37
CA LEU A 200 -14.58 -4.11 1.31
C LEU A 200 -13.99 -2.77 1.80
N LYS A 201 -13.82 -2.59 3.11
CA LYS A 201 -13.19 -1.38 3.68
C LYS A 201 -11.79 -1.17 3.13
N SER A 202 -10.97 -2.22 3.09
CA SER A 202 -9.62 -2.19 2.48
C SER A 202 -9.62 -1.93 0.97
N CYS A 203 -10.77 -2.08 0.31
CA CYS A 203 -10.99 -1.73 -1.09
C CYS A 203 -11.42 -0.27 -1.29
N GLN A 204 -11.52 0.53 -0.21
CA GLN A 204 -11.99 1.92 -0.23
C GLN A 204 -13.47 2.06 -0.65
N LEU A 205 -14.30 1.07 -0.32
CA LEU A 205 -15.73 1.04 -0.69
C LEU A 205 -16.67 1.31 0.49
N SER A 206 -16.14 1.64 1.67
CA SER A 206 -16.97 2.03 2.81
C SER A 206 -17.68 3.36 2.56
N GLU A 207 -18.92 3.43 3.03
CA GLU A 207 -19.76 4.64 3.07
C GLU A 207 -19.88 5.18 4.50
N ILE A 208 -19.21 4.57 5.48
CA ILE A 208 -19.14 5.10 6.86
C ILE A 208 -18.23 6.33 6.90
N ASP A 209 -18.58 7.28 7.76
CA ASP A 209 -17.76 8.44 8.08
C ASP A 209 -16.31 8.05 8.41
N CYS A 210 -15.38 8.78 7.80
CA CYS A 210 -13.94 8.67 8.04
C CYS A 210 -13.48 9.86 8.86
N TYR A 211 -13.15 9.63 10.12
CA TYR A 211 -12.58 10.65 10.99
C TYR A 211 -11.07 10.70 10.80
N MET A 212 -10.58 11.75 10.13
CA MET A 212 -9.14 11.98 9.96
C MET A 212 -8.54 12.85 11.08
N ASP A 213 -9.38 13.40 11.95
CA ASP A 213 -8.97 14.33 12.99
C ASP A 213 -8.03 13.65 14.01
N ILE A 214 -7.01 14.41 14.39
CA ILE A 214 -6.07 14.07 15.46
C ILE A 214 -6.34 15.03 16.62
N PHE A 215 -6.50 14.46 17.81
CA PHE A 215 -6.88 15.16 19.02
C PHE A 215 -5.66 15.28 19.94
N GLU A 216 -5.03 16.45 19.93
CA GLU A 216 -3.91 16.77 20.82
C GLU A 216 -4.37 16.99 22.26
N HIS A 217 -3.51 16.58 23.21
CA HIS A 217 -3.78 16.62 24.65
C HIS A 217 -5.09 15.91 25.05
N LYS A 218 -5.42 14.82 24.34
CA LYS A 218 -6.62 14.01 24.56
C LYS A 218 -6.27 12.53 24.63
N GLU A 219 -6.81 11.88 25.65
CA GLU A 219 -6.91 10.43 25.75
C GLU A 219 -8.35 9.98 25.45
N PHE A 220 -8.50 9.01 24.55
CA PHE A 220 -9.77 8.35 24.29
C PHE A 220 -10.01 7.24 25.30
N SER A 221 -11.16 7.26 25.97
CA SER A 221 -11.61 6.12 26.78
C SER A 221 -12.15 5.00 25.90
N GLY A 222 -11.98 3.76 26.34
CA GLY A 222 -12.45 2.57 25.64
C GLY A 222 -11.74 1.30 26.12
N ILE A 223 -11.95 0.21 25.38
CA ILE A 223 -11.34 -1.09 25.64
C ILE A 223 -9.97 -1.11 24.95
N ASN A 224 -8.90 -1.26 25.74
CA ASN A 224 -7.55 -1.46 25.22
C ASN A 224 -7.43 -2.88 24.63
N ILE A 225 -7.07 -2.97 23.36
CA ILE A 225 -6.87 -4.24 22.64
C ILE A 225 -5.45 -4.73 22.85
N THR A 226 -4.48 -3.87 22.56
CA THR A 226 -3.05 -4.17 22.62
C THR A 226 -2.24 -2.87 22.58
N THR A 227 -0.92 -2.98 22.72
CA THR A 227 0.00 -1.85 22.76
C THR A 227 1.20 -2.05 21.84
N PHE A 228 1.71 -0.94 21.31
CA PHE A 228 2.90 -0.92 20.47
C PHE A 228 3.79 0.26 20.88
N PHE A 229 5.11 0.14 20.77
CA PHE A 229 5.96 1.32 20.78
C PHE A 229 6.08 1.90 19.38
N THR A 230 5.79 3.19 19.24
CA THR A 230 5.79 3.89 17.95
C THR A 230 6.50 5.23 18.08
N PRO A 231 7.26 5.67 17.06
CA PRO A 231 8.02 6.91 17.18
C PRO A 231 7.17 8.17 17.11
N ASP A 232 5.98 8.09 16.49
CA ASP A 232 5.05 9.20 16.34
C ASP A 232 3.60 8.72 16.17
N THR A 233 2.67 9.67 16.26
CA THR A 233 1.22 9.47 16.10
C THR A 233 0.84 8.89 14.73
N SER A 234 1.58 9.22 13.67
CA SER A 234 1.26 8.75 12.31
C SER A 234 1.52 7.26 12.15
N VAL A 235 2.59 6.75 12.76
CA VAL A 235 2.85 5.30 12.83
C VAL A 235 1.79 4.61 13.68
N CYS A 236 1.43 5.19 14.83
CA CYS A 236 0.36 4.65 15.68
C CYS A 236 -0.98 4.52 14.94
N GLN A 237 -1.38 5.57 14.20
CA GLN A 237 -2.57 5.56 13.36
C GLN A 237 -2.50 4.51 12.24
N THR A 238 -1.34 4.38 11.60
CA THR A 238 -1.13 3.37 10.54
C THR A 238 -1.27 1.97 11.10
N ILE A 239 -0.68 1.69 12.26
CA ILE A 239 -0.84 0.39 12.93
C ILE A 239 -2.31 0.15 13.26
N CYS A 240 -3.00 1.11 13.88
CA CYS A 240 -4.44 0.97 14.17
C CYS A 240 -5.26 0.69 12.90
N THR A 241 -4.96 1.38 11.80
CA THR A 241 -5.67 1.23 10.52
C THR A 241 -5.62 -0.20 9.97
N TYR A 242 -4.50 -0.89 10.15
CA TYR A 242 -4.28 -2.24 9.66
C TYR A 242 -4.46 -3.32 10.72
N PHE A 243 -4.66 -2.95 11.99
CA PHE A 243 -4.85 -3.89 13.08
C PHE A 243 -6.33 -4.30 13.20
N PRO A 244 -6.67 -5.61 13.16
CA PRO A 244 -8.05 -6.06 13.28
C PRO A 244 -8.72 -5.55 14.56
N ASN A 245 -9.94 -5.02 14.43
CA ASN A 245 -10.75 -4.45 15.52
C ASN A 245 -10.24 -3.12 16.12
N CYS A 246 -9.12 -2.55 15.68
CA CYS A 246 -8.76 -1.21 16.15
C CYS A 246 -9.64 -0.16 15.45
N LEU A 247 -10.42 0.56 16.24
CA LEU A 247 -11.29 1.64 15.74
C LEU A 247 -10.66 3.01 15.99
N PHE A 248 -9.92 3.14 17.09
CA PHE A 248 -9.26 4.38 17.49
C PHE A 248 -8.07 4.07 18.40
N PHE A 249 -7.23 5.06 18.65
CA PHE A 249 -6.00 4.89 19.41
C PHE A 249 -5.71 6.09 20.32
N THR A 250 -4.84 5.87 21.31
CA THR A 250 -4.18 6.93 22.08
C THR A 250 -2.68 6.69 22.08
N PHE A 251 -1.92 7.71 21.70
CA PHE A 251 -0.47 7.73 21.67
C PHE A 251 0.06 8.64 22.78
N PHE A 252 0.94 8.14 23.63
CA PHE A 252 1.65 8.95 24.61
C PHE A 252 2.98 9.45 24.02
N THR A 253 3.16 10.78 24.01
CA THR A 253 4.33 11.42 23.39
C THR A 253 5.61 11.09 24.16
N ARG A 254 6.75 11.54 23.63
CA ARG A 254 8.05 11.37 24.31
C ARG A 254 8.16 12.27 25.55
N GLU A 255 7.37 13.35 25.62
CA GLU A 255 7.27 14.27 26.73
C GLU A 255 6.39 13.72 27.87
N TRP A 256 5.77 12.56 27.69
CA TRP A 256 4.94 11.92 28.71
C TRP A 256 5.67 11.73 30.05
N GLN A 257 4.93 11.95 31.14
CA GLN A 257 5.48 12.00 32.50
C GLN A 257 6.00 10.63 32.96
N ILE A 258 5.32 9.54 32.58
CA ILE A 258 5.71 8.17 32.96
C ILE A 258 6.68 7.63 31.90
N GLU A 259 7.95 7.52 32.24
CA GLU A 259 9.01 7.13 31.29
C GLU A 259 8.72 5.81 30.57
N SER A 260 8.22 4.80 31.28
CA SER A 260 7.88 3.48 30.72
C SER A 260 6.70 3.49 29.73
N GLN A 261 5.94 4.58 29.66
CA GLN A 261 4.80 4.74 28.74
C GLN A 261 5.09 5.71 27.60
N ARG A 262 6.27 6.32 27.55
CA ARG A 262 6.65 7.19 26.42
C ARG A 262 6.63 6.40 25.12
N ASN A 263 6.15 7.02 24.05
CA ASN A 263 6.00 6.40 22.73
C ASN A 263 5.04 5.20 22.67
N LEU A 264 4.27 4.97 23.72
CA LEU A 264 3.30 3.88 23.75
C LEU A 264 2.05 4.28 22.97
N CYS A 265 1.71 3.45 21.99
CA CYS A 265 0.50 3.49 21.19
C CYS A 265 -0.48 2.45 21.72
N LEU A 266 -1.57 2.91 22.33
CA LEU A 266 -2.69 2.09 22.78
C LEU A 266 -3.70 1.94 21.65
N LEU A 267 -3.89 0.72 21.16
CA LEU A 267 -4.96 0.42 20.21
C LEU A 267 -6.25 0.12 20.97
N LYS A 268 -7.36 0.75 20.56
CA LYS A 268 -8.61 0.71 21.31
C LYS A 268 -9.82 0.41 20.42
N THR A 269 -10.85 -0.11 21.07
CA THR A 269 -12.19 -0.29 20.53
C THR A 269 -13.21 0.11 21.60
N SER A 270 -14.49 0.18 21.24
CA SER A 270 -15.59 0.28 22.21
C SER A 270 -16.71 -0.70 21.83
N ARG A 271 -17.86 -0.59 22.49
CA ARG A 271 -19.09 -1.27 22.07
C ARG A 271 -19.92 -0.41 21.11
N SER A 272 -19.83 0.91 21.25
CA SER A 272 -20.57 1.89 20.43
C SER A 272 -19.92 2.15 19.07
N GLY A 273 -18.63 1.84 18.91
CA GLY A 273 -17.84 2.11 17.71
C GLY A 273 -17.10 3.44 17.76
N ILE A 274 -17.33 4.23 18.81
CA ILE A 274 -16.70 5.53 19.07
C ILE A 274 -16.12 5.55 20.49
N PRO A 275 -15.16 6.45 20.81
CA PRO A 275 -14.64 6.60 22.16
C PRO A 275 -15.74 6.87 23.19
N ASP A 276 -15.67 6.24 24.37
CA ASP A 276 -16.68 6.41 25.42
C ASP A 276 -16.60 7.82 26.06
N ALA A 277 -15.41 8.42 26.05
CA ALA A 277 -15.15 9.76 26.54
C ALA A 277 -13.86 10.33 25.94
N LEU A 278 -13.80 11.67 25.84
CA LEU A 278 -12.59 12.43 25.50
C LEU A 278 -12.02 13.05 26.77
N ILE A 279 -10.93 12.49 27.28
CA ILE A 279 -10.30 12.90 28.53
C ILE A 279 -9.16 13.87 28.22
N SER A 280 -9.17 15.07 28.80
CA SER A 280 -8.03 15.99 28.69
C SER A 280 -6.81 15.39 29.40
N LYS A 281 -5.73 15.20 28.65
CA LYS A 281 -4.48 14.67 29.18
C LYS A 281 -3.32 15.21 28.38
N GLU A 282 -2.51 16.07 29.00
CA GLU A 282 -1.32 16.63 28.37
C GLU A 282 -0.40 15.52 27.88
N GLU A 283 0.30 15.73 26.77
CA GLU A 283 1.18 14.71 26.17
C GLU A 283 0.52 13.39 25.72
N ALA A 284 -0.82 13.35 25.64
CA ALA A 284 -1.55 12.30 24.94
C ALA A 284 -2.14 12.81 23.63
N VAL A 285 -2.03 12.03 22.56
CA VAL A 285 -2.61 12.34 21.25
C VAL A 285 -3.48 11.17 20.82
N SER A 286 -4.75 11.43 20.52
CA SER A 286 -5.69 10.39 20.09
C SER A 286 -6.17 10.59 18.66
N GLY A 287 -6.64 9.52 18.02
CA GLY A 287 -7.15 9.56 16.66
C GLY A 287 -7.87 8.28 16.28
N PHE A 288 -8.33 8.21 15.04
CA PHE A 288 -9.14 7.10 14.54
C PHE A 288 -8.38 6.24 13.52
N SER A 289 -8.84 5.00 13.39
CA SER A 289 -8.50 4.11 12.28
C SER A 289 -8.97 4.71 10.96
N LEU A 290 -8.12 4.66 9.94
CA LEU A 290 -8.42 5.18 8.61
C LEU A 290 -8.98 4.10 7.66
N LEU A 291 -9.35 2.94 8.19
CA LEU A 291 -9.77 1.79 7.39
C LEU A 291 -11.08 2.05 6.62
N ASN A 292 -11.96 2.88 7.19
CA ASN A 292 -13.23 3.28 6.58
C ASN A 292 -13.07 4.37 5.50
N CYS A 293 -11.88 4.95 5.36
CA CYS A 293 -11.67 6.05 4.43
C CYS A 293 -11.61 5.53 2.98
N ARG A 294 -12.26 6.25 2.05
CA ARG A 294 -12.16 5.98 0.61
C ARG A 294 -10.81 6.36 -0.02
N ARG A 295 -9.79 6.60 0.82
CA ARG A 295 -8.43 6.95 0.42
C ARG A 295 -7.47 5.84 0.85
N SER A 296 -6.58 5.45 -0.05
CA SER A 296 -5.52 4.49 0.26
C SER A 296 -4.44 5.13 1.13
N PHE A 297 -4.27 4.62 2.35
CA PHE A 297 -3.14 4.94 3.22
C PHE A 297 -2.17 3.76 3.21
N PRO A 298 -0.95 3.88 2.66
CA PRO A 298 -0.05 2.75 2.56
C PRO A 298 0.42 2.29 3.95
N ALA A 299 0.55 0.98 4.16
CA ALA A 299 1.18 0.39 5.35
C ALA A 299 2.71 0.58 5.32
N CYS A 300 3.17 1.81 5.17
CA CYS A 300 4.54 2.17 4.88
C CYS A 300 4.97 3.39 5.69
N ASN A 301 6.14 3.30 6.34
CA ASN A 301 6.78 4.44 6.97
C ASN A 301 8.20 4.65 6.40
N SER A 302 8.36 5.67 5.57
CA SER A 302 9.66 6.04 4.98
C SER A 302 10.45 7.07 5.78
N ARG A 303 9.90 7.56 6.90
CA ARG A 303 10.57 8.56 7.75
C ARG A 303 11.69 7.89 8.55
N THR A 304 12.68 8.69 8.89
CA THR A 304 13.78 8.31 9.78
C THR A 304 13.80 9.26 10.96
N TYR A 305 14.04 8.73 12.14
CA TYR A 305 13.87 9.38 13.42
C TYR A 305 15.22 9.64 14.05
N MET A 306 15.59 10.91 14.16
CA MET A 306 16.85 11.32 14.78
C MET A 306 16.72 11.28 16.31
N ASN A 307 17.83 11.00 16.98
CA ASN A 307 17.94 10.87 18.43
C ASN A 307 17.02 9.79 19.03
N MET A 308 16.69 8.77 18.25
CA MET A 308 15.91 7.62 18.68
C MET A 308 16.67 6.33 18.40
N ASN A 309 16.63 5.40 19.35
CA ASN A 309 17.13 4.05 19.23
C ASN A 309 15.98 3.06 19.38
N PHE A 310 15.66 2.35 18.31
CA PHE A 310 14.67 1.27 18.35
C PHE A 310 15.32 0.01 18.91
N LEU A 311 14.78 -0.49 20.03
CA LEU A 311 15.19 -1.77 20.60
C LEU A 311 14.38 -2.92 19.98
N GLY A 312 15.03 -4.07 19.83
CA GLY A 312 14.48 -5.27 19.22
C GLY A 312 15.55 -6.35 19.15
N GLU A 313 15.18 -7.51 18.62
CA GLU A 313 16.10 -8.61 18.35
C GLU A 313 17.06 -8.21 17.23
N GLU A 314 18.36 -8.45 17.44
CA GLU A 314 19.40 -8.10 16.47
C GLU A 314 19.53 -9.20 15.42
N LEU A 315 19.30 -8.85 14.15
CA LEU A 315 19.51 -9.75 13.02
C LEU A 315 20.96 -9.71 12.53
N ASN A 316 21.50 -8.51 12.35
CA ASN A 316 22.85 -8.31 11.83
C ASN A 316 23.35 -6.89 12.12
N VAL A 317 24.67 -6.71 12.17
CA VAL A 317 25.34 -5.42 12.23
C VAL A 317 26.19 -5.24 10.99
N THR A 318 25.88 -4.21 10.21
CA THR A 318 26.59 -3.87 8.98
C THR A 318 27.21 -2.47 9.07
N TYR A 319 28.06 -2.10 8.11
CA TYR A 319 28.68 -0.78 8.05
C TYR A 319 28.20 -0.04 6.80
N THR A 320 27.51 1.08 6.98
CA THR A 320 26.90 1.84 5.88
C THR A 320 27.31 3.30 5.87
N LYS A 321 27.32 3.92 4.68
CA LYS A 321 27.52 5.38 4.53
C LYS A 321 26.18 6.10 4.74
N GLY A 322 25.85 6.41 5.99
CA GLY A 322 24.66 7.16 6.37
C GLY A 322 23.39 6.31 6.56
N HIS A 323 22.43 6.86 7.30
CA HIS A 323 21.21 6.15 7.71
C HIS A 323 20.29 5.76 6.54
N LYS A 324 20.32 6.47 5.40
CA LYS A 324 19.57 6.10 4.19
C LYS A 324 20.10 4.82 3.54
N ALA A 325 21.42 4.61 3.55
CA ALA A 325 22.00 3.35 3.11
C ALA A 325 21.64 2.23 4.08
N CYS A 326 21.66 2.49 5.39
CA CYS A 326 21.18 1.55 6.42
C CYS A 326 19.72 1.14 6.20
N GLN A 327 18.83 2.09 5.87
CA GLN A 327 17.43 1.80 5.52
C GLN A 327 17.29 0.89 4.30
N ARG A 328 18.13 1.07 3.26
CA ARG A 328 18.13 0.20 2.08
C ARG A 328 18.59 -1.21 2.44
N VAL A 329 19.67 -1.35 3.21
CA VAL A 329 20.14 -2.66 3.69
C VAL A 329 19.06 -3.38 4.50
N CYS A 330 18.35 -2.68 5.40
CA CYS A 330 17.20 -3.26 6.10
C CYS A 330 16.00 -3.57 5.18
N THR A 331 15.84 -2.84 4.08
CA THR A 331 14.78 -3.11 3.10
C THR A 331 15.07 -4.36 2.29
N ASP A 332 16.33 -4.55 1.92
CA ASP A 332 16.76 -5.67 1.08
C ASP A 332 16.97 -6.96 1.89
N MET A 333 17.20 -6.87 3.21
CA MET A 333 17.16 -8.02 4.13
C MET A 333 15.72 -8.29 4.58
N ILE A 334 15.09 -9.35 4.05
CA ILE A 334 13.64 -9.50 4.20
C ILE A 334 13.16 -9.62 5.63
N ARG A 335 13.94 -10.21 6.53
CA ARG A 335 13.56 -10.36 7.94
C ARG A 335 13.68 -9.05 8.72
N CYS A 336 14.47 -8.09 8.24
CA CYS A 336 14.61 -6.80 8.89
C CYS A 336 13.32 -6.00 8.81
N GLN A 337 12.86 -5.56 9.98
CA GLN A 337 11.63 -4.79 10.14
C GLN A 337 11.95 -3.31 10.39
N PHE A 338 13.00 -3.05 11.18
CA PHE A 338 13.47 -1.72 11.52
C PHE A 338 14.98 -1.73 11.80
N PHE A 339 15.59 -0.54 11.86
CA PHE A 339 17.03 -0.40 12.04
C PHE A 339 17.37 0.77 12.98
N THR A 340 18.58 0.73 13.54
CA THR A 340 19.22 1.87 14.19
C THR A 340 20.62 2.10 13.59
N TYR A 341 20.88 3.31 13.10
CA TYR A 341 22.16 3.77 12.60
C TYR A 341 22.90 4.60 13.66
N PHE A 342 24.20 4.34 13.84
CA PHE A 342 25.04 4.94 14.88
C PHE A 342 26.09 5.84 14.22
N PRO A 343 25.85 7.16 14.09
CA PRO A 343 26.74 8.07 13.35
C PRO A 343 27.98 8.54 14.11
N LEU A 344 28.13 8.18 15.39
CA LEU A 344 29.26 8.62 16.22
C LEU A 344 30.57 8.00 15.76
N GLN A 345 31.67 8.76 15.83
CA GLN A 345 32.97 8.39 15.26
C GLN A 345 33.51 7.06 15.80
N ASP A 346 33.29 6.75 17.08
CA ASP A 346 33.68 5.47 17.70
C ASP A 346 32.92 4.26 17.13
N SER A 347 31.81 4.51 16.43
CA SER A 347 30.99 3.50 15.76
C SER A 347 31.23 3.47 14.24
N CYS A 348 32.21 4.22 13.73
CA CYS A 348 32.57 4.28 12.33
C CYS A 348 33.92 3.61 12.06
N ASN A 349 34.07 2.98 10.90
CA ASN A 349 35.34 2.44 10.43
C ASN A 349 36.18 3.51 9.70
N GLU A 350 37.39 3.14 9.29
CA GLU A 350 38.33 4.02 8.58
C GLU A 350 37.76 4.60 7.27
N GLU A 351 36.84 3.89 6.62
CA GLU A 351 36.14 4.34 5.40
C GLU A 351 34.96 5.29 5.66
N ARG A 352 34.78 5.77 6.90
CA ARG A 352 33.64 6.58 7.35
C ARG A 352 32.28 5.90 7.14
N LYS A 353 32.24 4.58 7.13
CA LYS A 353 30.99 3.80 7.24
C LYS A 353 30.73 3.54 8.71
N CYS A 354 29.50 3.73 9.17
CA CYS A 354 29.17 3.55 10.57
C CYS A 354 28.18 2.40 10.77
N LYS A 355 28.13 1.89 12.01
CA LYS A 355 27.32 0.73 12.39
C LYS A 355 25.85 0.97 12.07
N CYS A 356 25.27 -0.01 11.39
CA CYS A 356 23.87 -0.13 11.01
C CYS A 356 23.36 -1.44 11.61
N HIS A 357 22.55 -1.31 12.66
CA HIS A 357 21.97 -2.42 13.39
C HIS A 357 20.61 -2.76 12.76
N LEU A 358 20.48 -3.95 12.20
CA LEU A 358 19.28 -4.46 11.54
C LEU A 358 18.50 -5.30 12.55
N LYS A 359 17.21 -4.99 12.75
CA LYS A 359 16.43 -5.53 13.86
C LYS A 359 15.04 -6.00 13.45
N MET A 360 14.49 -6.86 14.30
CA MET A 360 13.10 -7.29 14.22
C MET A 360 12.47 -7.45 15.60
N SER A 361 11.17 -7.71 15.60
CA SER A 361 10.36 -8.14 16.73
C SER A 361 9.24 -9.06 16.24
N SER A 362 8.51 -9.66 17.18
CA SER A 362 7.37 -10.52 16.87
C SER A 362 6.21 -9.77 16.20
N ASN A 363 6.06 -8.47 16.44
CA ASN A 363 4.90 -7.68 16.02
C ASN A 363 5.21 -6.60 14.96
N GLY A 364 6.46 -6.47 14.51
CA GLY A 364 6.85 -5.48 13.49
C GLY A 364 7.28 -4.13 14.04
N SER A 365 7.09 -3.87 15.34
CA SER A 365 7.41 -2.61 16.01
C SER A 365 8.54 -2.76 17.02
N PRO A 366 9.25 -1.68 17.38
CA PRO A 366 10.25 -1.71 18.44
C PRO A 366 9.67 -2.26 19.75
N MET A 367 10.48 -3.00 20.51
CA MET A 367 10.13 -3.43 21.86
C MET A 367 10.19 -2.27 22.87
N GLU A 368 10.98 -1.26 22.55
CA GLU A 368 11.15 -0.02 23.31
C GLU A 368 11.77 1.04 22.39
N ILE A 369 11.55 2.33 22.68
CA ILE A 369 12.18 3.46 21.98
C ILE A 369 12.94 4.29 23.01
N VAL A 370 14.27 4.25 22.94
CA VAL A 370 15.14 5.03 23.82
C VAL A 370 15.54 6.34 23.13
N HIS A 371 15.36 7.45 23.83
CA HIS A 371 15.73 8.80 23.35
C HIS A 371 17.16 9.16 23.74
N GLY A 372 17.84 9.90 22.87
CA GLY A 372 19.17 10.44 23.13
C GLY A 372 20.31 9.71 22.40
N GLY A 373 21.46 10.39 22.29
CA GLY A 373 22.70 9.79 21.79
C GLY A 373 22.92 9.83 20.27
N GLY A 374 22.31 10.77 19.53
CA GLY A 374 22.64 11.02 18.12
C GLY A 374 22.30 9.89 17.13
N LYS A 375 21.67 8.81 17.60
CA LYS A 375 21.29 7.63 16.80
C LYS A 375 20.12 7.96 15.87
N ILE A 376 20.04 7.29 14.72
CA ILE A 376 18.98 7.49 13.74
C ILE A 376 18.29 6.16 13.48
N SER A 377 17.00 6.06 13.79
CA SER A 377 16.21 4.84 13.58
C SER A 377 15.22 4.99 12.42
N GLY A 378 14.71 3.87 11.91
CA GLY A 378 13.66 3.88 10.89
C GLY A 378 13.16 2.47 10.60
N TYR A 379 12.15 2.38 9.72
CA TYR A 379 11.56 1.11 9.31
C TYR A 379 12.09 0.66 7.95
N SER A 380 12.01 -0.65 7.73
CA SER A 380 12.16 -1.28 6.41
C SER A 380 11.11 -0.74 5.44
N LEU A 381 11.49 -0.54 4.19
CA LEU A 381 10.58 -0.11 3.12
C LEU A 381 9.96 -1.29 2.36
N ARG A 382 10.08 -2.52 2.87
CA ARG A 382 9.58 -3.75 2.21
C ARG A 382 8.06 -3.76 1.96
N LEU A 383 7.29 -3.04 2.79
CA LEU A 383 5.85 -2.84 2.59
C LEU A 383 5.51 -1.53 1.84
N CYS A 384 6.53 -0.74 1.53
CA CYS A 384 6.41 0.44 0.69
C CYS A 384 6.54 0.04 -0.77
N LYS A 385 5.82 0.73 -1.67
CA LYS A 385 6.16 0.65 -3.09
C LYS A 385 7.59 1.18 -3.27
N LYS A 386 8.50 0.43 -3.92
CA LYS A 386 9.80 1.00 -4.31
C LYS A 386 9.55 2.06 -5.39
N LYS A 387 9.50 3.34 -5.00
CA LYS A 387 10.04 4.43 -5.82
C LYS A 387 11.44 4.72 -5.28
N HIS A 388 12.44 4.70 -6.15
CA HIS A 388 13.78 5.18 -5.82
C HIS A 388 13.72 6.68 -5.43
N SER A 389 14.24 7.01 -4.23
CA SER A 389 14.43 8.33 -3.59
C SER A 389 15.40 9.23 -4.41
N GLU A 390 15.45 10.59 -4.42
CA GLU A 390 15.33 11.62 -3.36
C GLU A 390 15.42 13.09 -3.98
N LYS A 391 14.43 14.00 -3.73
CA LYS A 391 14.30 15.53 -3.68
C LYS A 391 15.07 16.50 -4.66
N THR A 392 14.54 17.63 -5.27
CA THR A 392 13.85 18.90 -4.79
C THR A 392 13.13 19.89 -5.85
N ILE A 393 11.80 20.21 -5.70
CA ILE A 393 10.84 21.45 -5.69
C ILE A 393 10.61 22.65 -6.73
N ARG A 394 9.59 22.59 -7.65
CA ARG A 394 8.49 23.55 -8.12
C ARG A 394 8.48 24.92 -8.84
N ILE A 395 7.95 25.13 -10.10
CA ILE A 395 7.26 26.28 -10.89
C ILE A 395 7.91 27.61 -11.28
N VAL A 396 7.33 28.75 -10.92
CA VAL A 396 7.63 30.12 -11.29
C VAL A 396 7.63 30.77 -9.93
N GLY A 397 8.84 30.85 -9.37
CA GLY A 397 9.06 30.45 -7.98
C GLY A 397 9.20 28.93 -7.91
N GLY A 398 10.33 28.42 -8.43
CA GLY A 398 10.39 27.44 -9.53
C GLY A 398 11.40 26.25 -9.53
N THR A 399 11.06 24.95 -9.62
CA THR A 399 11.84 23.80 -10.10
C THR A 399 11.02 22.84 -10.94
N ASP A 400 11.82 22.18 -11.76
CA ASP A 400 11.45 21.23 -12.78
C ASP A 400 10.90 19.94 -12.12
N SER A 401 9.93 19.34 -12.78
CA SER A 401 9.41 18.02 -12.41
C SER A 401 10.34 16.89 -12.85
N SER A 402 10.14 15.71 -12.28
CA SER A 402 10.77 14.47 -12.70
C SER A 402 9.86 13.66 -13.63
N PRO A 403 10.40 12.77 -14.48
CA PRO A 403 9.58 11.86 -15.29
C PRO A 403 8.62 11.06 -14.40
N GLY A 404 7.32 11.03 -14.75
CA GLY A 404 6.30 10.29 -13.99
C GLY A 404 5.94 10.89 -12.62
N GLU A 405 6.33 12.13 -12.32
CA GLU A 405 5.90 12.86 -11.11
C GLU A 405 4.43 13.27 -11.21
N TRP A 406 4.02 13.73 -12.40
CA TRP A 406 2.66 14.16 -12.72
C TRP A 406 2.11 13.37 -13.90
N PRO A 407 1.89 12.06 -13.73
CA PRO A 407 1.62 11.15 -14.84
C PRO A 407 0.25 11.41 -15.52
N TRP A 408 -0.63 12.19 -14.91
CA TRP A 408 -1.86 12.65 -15.55
C TRP A 408 -1.67 13.85 -16.46
N GLN A 409 -0.57 14.59 -16.33
CA GLN A 409 -0.30 15.78 -17.12
C GLN A 409 -0.08 15.40 -18.58
N VAL A 410 -0.88 15.98 -19.48
CA VAL A 410 -0.69 15.89 -20.93
C VAL A 410 -0.36 17.24 -21.53
N SER A 411 0.39 17.21 -22.63
CA SER A 411 0.66 18.36 -23.49
C SER A 411 -0.28 18.32 -24.69
N LEU A 412 -1.11 19.35 -24.82
CA LEU A 412 -2.05 19.49 -25.94
C LEU A 412 -1.43 20.38 -27.01
N HIS A 413 -1.17 19.80 -28.18
CA HIS A 413 -0.53 20.49 -29.29
C HIS A 413 -1.51 20.77 -30.42
N VAL A 414 -1.42 21.96 -30.99
CA VAL A 414 -2.15 22.32 -32.21
C VAL A 414 -1.25 22.14 -33.42
N THR A 415 -1.82 21.60 -34.50
CA THR A 415 -1.15 21.47 -35.81
C THR A 415 -1.80 22.45 -36.80
N LEU A 416 -1.30 23.68 -36.84
CA LEU A 416 -1.68 24.68 -37.85
C LEU A 416 -0.54 24.79 -38.89
N SER A 417 0.35 25.78 -38.76
CA SER A 417 1.52 25.95 -39.63
C SER A 417 2.80 25.29 -39.09
N ARG A 418 2.91 25.15 -37.76
CA ARG A 418 3.94 24.37 -37.05
C ARG A 418 3.32 23.74 -35.81
N GLN A 419 3.76 22.54 -35.45
CA GLN A 419 3.35 21.91 -34.21
C GLN A 419 3.84 22.74 -33.02
N ARG A 420 2.91 23.15 -32.15
CA ARG A 420 3.25 23.88 -30.93
C ARG A 420 2.36 23.45 -29.77
N HIS A 421 2.93 23.46 -28.57
CA HIS A 421 2.16 23.38 -27.34
C HIS A 421 1.19 24.57 -27.26
N LEU A 422 -0.06 24.28 -26.91
CA LEU A 422 -1.08 25.30 -26.71
C LEU A 422 -1.62 25.27 -25.29
N CYS A 423 -1.96 24.08 -24.77
CA CYS A 423 -2.57 23.91 -23.45
C CYS A 423 -2.09 22.64 -22.73
N GLY A 424 -2.36 22.59 -21.44
CA GLY A 424 -2.29 21.36 -20.64
C GLY A 424 -3.65 20.65 -20.56
N GLY A 425 -3.62 19.39 -20.15
CA GLY A 425 -4.81 18.62 -19.80
C GLY A 425 -4.47 17.55 -18.75
N SER A 426 -5.51 16.90 -18.23
CA SER A 426 -5.38 15.81 -17.26
C SER A 426 -6.00 14.53 -17.78
N ILE A 427 -5.27 13.42 -17.73
CA ILE A 427 -5.84 12.09 -17.95
C ILE A 427 -6.79 11.80 -16.79
N ILE A 428 -8.06 11.50 -17.08
CA ILE A 428 -9.05 11.10 -16.05
C ILE A 428 -9.50 9.65 -16.22
N SER A 429 -9.26 9.06 -17.39
CA SER A 429 -9.40 7.62 -17.63
C SER A 429 -8.58 7.21 -18.85
N ASN A 430 -8.62 5.93 -19.24
CA ASN A 430 -7.82 5.41 -20.35
C ASN A 430 -8.15 6.03 -21.71
N GLN A 431 -9.32 6.64 -21.90
CA GLN A 431 -9.71 7.24 -23.19
C GLN A 431 -10.18 8.70 -23.07
N TRP A 432 -10.04 9.32 -21.89
CA TRP A 432 -10.57 10.66 -21.64
C TRP A 432 -9.54 11.60 -21.02
N ILE A 433 -9.43 12.79 -21.62
CA ILE A 433 -8.68 13.92 -21.10
C ILE A 433 -9.66 15.02 -20.69
N LEU A 434 -9.43 15.61 -19.52
CA LEU A 434 -10.10 16.80 -19.04
C LEU A 434 -9.24 18.04 -19.30
N THR A 435 -9.81 19.09 -19.85
CA THR A 435 -9.13 20.37 -20.11
C THR A 435 -10.11 21.55 -20.08
N ALA A 436 -9.63 22.76 -20.37
CA ALA A 436 -10.45 23.97 -20.42
C ALA A 436 -11.11 24.13 -21.81
N ALA A 437 -12.32 24.68 -21.84
CA ALA A 437 -13.06 24.92 -23.09
C ALA A 437 -12.39 26.00 -23.96
N HIS A 438 -11.82 27.04 -23.35
CA HIS A 438 -11.13 28.11 -24.08
C HIS A 438 -9.88 27.65 -24.83
N CYS A 439 -9.37 26.45 -24.52
CA CYS A 439 -8.19 25.92 -25.17
C CYS A 439 -8.39 25.54 -26.64
N ASN A 440 -9.62 25.56 -27.19
CA ASN A 440 -10.00 24.87 -28.42
C ASN A 440 -9.68 25.59 -29.77
N PRO A 441 -8.62 25.16 -30.49
CA PRO A 441 -8.62 25.24 -31.95
C PRO A 441 -8.36 23.87 -32.61
N ASN A 442 -9.45 23.28 -33.11
CA ASN A 442 -9.65 22.43 -34.28
C ASN A 442 -8.72 21.24 -34.63
N ILE A 443 -7.50 21.05 -34.13
CA ILE A 443 -6.69 19.83 -34.38
C ILE A 443 -5.73 19.57 -33.21
N TRP A 444 -5.94 18.49 -32.45
CA TRP A 444 -5.15 18.16 -31.28
C TRP A 444 -4.31 16.90 -31.43
N ARG A 445 -3.03 17.03 -31.11
CA ARG A 445 -2.17 15.89 -30.70
C ARG A 445 -2.04 15.92 -29.19
N VAL A 446 -2.39 14.82 -28.54
CA VAL A 446 -2.23 14.64 -27.09
C VAL A 446 -0.95 13.84 -26.85
N TYR A 447 0.01 14.47 -26.18
CA TYR A 447 1.24 13.81 -25.74
C TYR A 447 1.16 13.56 -24.23
N ALA A 448 1.27 12.28 -23.85
CA ALA A 448 1.33 11.84 -22.45
C ALA A 448 2.75 11.38 -22.11
N GLY A 449 3.12 11.45 -20.82
CA GLY A 449 4.44 11.01 -20.36
C GLY A 449 5.62 11.87 -20.84
N ILE A 450 5.37 13.09 -21.28
CA ILE A 450 6.43 14.02 -21.72
C ILE A 450 6.87 14.88 -20.54
N LEU A 451 8.18 15.02 -20.34
CA LEU A 451 8.73 15.95 -19.36
C LEU A 451 9.13 17.26 -20.02
N LYS A 452 9.89 17.22 -21.12
CA LYS A 452 10.38 18.42 -21.80
C LYS A 452 9.73 18.57 -23.16
N GLN A 453 9.30 19.79 -23.51
CA GLN A 453 8.77 20.07 -24.85
C GLN A 453 9.78 19.74 -25.96
N SER A 454 11.08 19.81 -25.67
CA SER A 454 12.15 19.43 -26.59
C SER A 454 12.27 17.92 -26.86
N GLU A 455 11.61 17.07 -26.06
CA GLU A 455 11.57 15.61 -26.29
C GLU A 455 10.59 15.24 -27.41
N ILE A 456 9.67 16.15 -27.76
CA ILE A 456 8.68 15.91 -28.80
C ILE A 456 9.31 16.17 -30.18
N LYS A 457 9.50 15.10 -30.93
CA LYS A 457 9.98 15.04 -32.33
C LYS A 457 8.86 14.57 -33.25
N GLU A 458 9.12 14.49 -34.57
CA GLU A 458 8.12 14.06 -35.55
C GLU A 458 7.68 12.59 -35.32
N GLU A 459 8.61 11.74 -34.91
CA GLU A 459 8.39 10.33 -34.59
C GLU A 459 7.82 10.06 -33.17
N THR A 460 7.61 11.09 -32.35
CA THR A 460 7.08 10.89 -30.99
C THR A 460 5.64 10.39 -31.02
N PRO A 461 5.29 9.27 -30.34
CA PRO A 461 3.93 8.77 -30.29
C PRO A 461 2.96 9.79 -29.65
N PHE A 462 1.77 9.92 -30.22
CA PHE A 462 0.68 10.74 -29.69
C PHE A 462 -0.67 10.05 -29.85
N PHE A 463 -1.66 10.55 -29.12
CA PHE A 463 -3.07 10.20 -29.29
C PHE A 463 -3.76 11.29 -30.10
N LYS A 464 -4.62 10.89 -31.05
CA LYS A 464 -5.49 11.84 -31.73
C LYS A 464 -6.75 12.02 -30.89
N VAL A 465 -7.41 13.16 -31.07
CA VAL A 465 -8.70 13.42 -30.45
C VAL A 465 -9.80 13.05 -31.45
N GLU A 466 -10.66 12.11 -31.06
CA GLU A 466 -11.84 11.67 -31.81
C GLU A 466 -12.97 12.68 -31.67
N GLU A 467 -13.19 13.17 -30.44
CA GLU A 467 -14.31 14.03 -30.10
C GLU A 467 -13.91 15.04 -29.02
N ILE A 468 -14.41 16.27 -29.15
CA ILE A 468 -14.29 17.32 -28.12
C ILE A 468 -15.69 17.68 -27.66
N ILE A 469 -15.98 17.45 -26.38
CA ILE A 469 -17.26 17.77 -25.75
C ILE A 469 -17.04 19.02 -24.90
N VAL A 470 -17.46 20.17 -25.42
CA VAL A 470 -17.46 21.45 -24.69
C VAL A 470 -18.76 21.57 -23.90
N HIS A 471 -18.70 22.13 -22.70
CA HIS A 471 -19.90 22.37 -21.90
C HIS A 471 -20.91 23.25 -22.69
N PRO A 472 -22.20 22.85 -22.82
CA PRO A 472 -23.17 23.51 -23.70
C PRO A 472 -23.48 24.96 -23.30
N GLN A 473 -23.21 25.33 -22.05
CA GLN A 473 -23.40 26.69 -21.53
C GLN A 473 -22.15 27.59 -21.67
N TYR A 474 -21.03 27.06 -22.14
CA TYR A 474 -19.80 27.84 -22.31
C TYR A 474 -19.97 28.89 -23.42
N LYS A 475 -19.68 30.16 -23.12
CA LYS A 475 -19.64 31.27 -24.10
C LYS A 475 -18.26 31.92 -24.15
N PHE A 476 -17.74 32.33 -23.00
CA PHE A 476 -16.39 32.89 -22.81
C PHE A 476 -15.85 32.49 -21.41
N ALA A 477 -14.53 32.44 -21.22
CA ALA A 477 -13.91 32.01 -19.96
C ALA A 477 -14.43 32.77 -18.70
N GLN A 478 -14.79 34.06 -18.86
CA GLN A 478 -15.31 34.90 -17.79
C GLN A 478 -16.75 34.57 -17.38
N THR A 479 -17.48 33.80 -18.19
CA THR A 479 -18.90 33.43 -17.94
C THR A 479 -19.07 32.11 -17.20
N GLY A 480 -17.97 31.47 -16.78
CA GLY A 480 -17.97 30.14 -16.18
C GLY A 480 -18.07 29.01 -17.20
N TYR A 481 -18.27 27.78 -16.73
CA TYR A 481 -18.39 26.57 -17.57
C TYR A 481 -17.20 26.31 -18.50
N ASP A 482 -16.01 26.78 -18.13
CA ASP A 482 -14.77 26.62 -18.92
C ASP A 482 -14.18 25.21 -18.76
N ILE A 483 -14.91 24.22 -19.27
CA ILE A 483 -14.60 22.79 -19.15
C ILE A 483 -14.89 22.07 -20.46
N ALA A 484 -13.96 21.22 -20.88
CA ALA A 484 -14.11 20.36 -22.04
C ALA A 484 -13.53 18.97 -21.79
N LEU A 485 -14.16 17.96 -22.37
CA LEU A 485 -13.66 16.60 -22.44
C LEU A 485 -13.13 16.31 -23.84
N MET A 486 -11.98 15.65 -23.92
CA MET A 486 -11.43 15.14 -25.17
C MET A 486 -11.39 13.62 -25.13
N LYS A 487 -12.10 12.98 -26.06
CA LYS A 487 -12.09 11.53 -26.26
C LYS A 487 -10.93 11.16 -27.18
N LEU A 488 -10.09 10.22 -26.75
CA LEU A 488 -8.96 9.75 -27.55
C LEU A 488 -9.42 8.75 -28.61
N ASP A 489 -8.78 8.77 -29.78
CA ASP A 489 -9.04 7.84 -30.90
C ASP A 489 -8.78 6.37 -30.57
N LYS A 490 -7.92 6.12 -29.58
CA LYS A 490 -7.61 4.81 -29.02
C LYS A 490 -7.36 4.89 -27.52
N PRO A 491 -7.66 3.81 -26.76
CA PRO A 491 -7.35 3.78 -25.33
C PRO A 491 -5.85 3.83 -25.10
N MET A 492 -5.46 4.58 -24.07
CA MET A 492 -4.10 4.71 -23.56
C MET A 492 -3.76 3.53 -22.66
N ASN A 493 -2.63 2.88 -22.94
CA ASN A 493 -2.05 1.88 -22.05
C ASN A 493 -1.36 2.60 -20.89
N PHE A 494 -1.79 2.35 -19.66
CA PHE A 494 -1.19 3.00 -18.51
C PHE A 494 0.24 2.53 -18.26
N THR A 495 1.12 3.48 -17.96
CA THR A 495 2.52 3.27 -17.61
C THR A 495 2.91 4.22 -16.49
N ASP A 496 4.09 4.08 -15.91
CA ASP A 496 4.58 5.01 -14.86
C ASP A 496 4.66 6.48 -15.31
N LEU A 497 4.61 6.73 -16.61
CA LEU A 497 4.64 8.08 -17.20
C LEU A 497 3.25 8.59 -17.59
N GLN A 498 2.23 7.72 -17.67
CA GLN A 498 0.88 8.10 -18.07
C GLN A 498 -0.19 7.35 -17.27
N LEU A 499 -0.82 8.04 -16.31
CA LEU A 499 -1.82 7.52 -15.37
C LEU A 499 -2.93 8.54 -15.14
N PRO A 500 -4.17 8.11 -14.82
CA PRO A 500 -5.26 9.04 -14.57
C PRO A 500 -5.15 9.71 -13.19
N ILE A 501 -5.68 10.93 -13.07
CA ILE A 501 -5.98 11.62 -11.81
C ILE A 501 -7.45 11.40 -11.43
N CYS A 502 -7.73 11.33 -10.13
CA CYS A 502 -9.09 11.25 -9.61
C CYS A 502 -9.82 12.59 -9.78
N LEU A 503 -11.11 12.53 -10.10
CA LEU A 503 -12.01 13.67 -9.98
C LEU A 503 -12.38 13.88 -8.49
N PRO A 504 -12.56 15.13 -8.03
CA PRO A 504 -13.05 15.39 -6.68
C PRO A 504 -14.47 14.82 -6.51
N SER A 505 -14.78 14.31 -5.31
CA SER A 505 -16.13 13.86 -5.03
C SER A 505 -17.07 15.06 -4.88
N LYS A 506 -18.36 14.87 -5.16
CA LYS A 506 -19.38 15.88 -4.85
C LYS A 506 -19.49 16.14 -3.34
N GLU A 507 -19.12 15.15 -2.53
CA GLU A 507 -19.09 15.26 -1.07
C GLU A 507 -17.95 16.15 -0.55
N ASP A 508 -16.92 16.42 -1.37
CA ASP A 508 -15.77 17.24 -0.99
C ASP A 508 -15.96 18.74 -1.28
N ALA A 509 -17.18 19.18 -1.63
CA ALA A 509 -17.43 20.55 -2.10
C ALA A 509 -16.97 21.64 -1.10
N ASP A 510 -17.04 21.35 0.20
CA ASP A 510 -16.64 22.23 1.29
C ASP A 510 -15.23 21.92 1.85
N THR A 511 -14.52 20.96 1.25
CA THR A 511 -13.18 20.57 1.71
C THR A 511 -12.16 21.68 1.43
N LEU A 512 -11.49 22.14 2.48
CA LEU A 512 -10.37 23.06 2.37
C LEU A 512 -9.11 22.30 1.94
N TYR A 513 -8.79 22.36 0.64
CA TYR A 513 -7.53 21.84 0.11
C TYR A 513 -6.36 22.75 0.47
N THR A 514 -5.55 22.34 1.44
CA THR A 514 -4.39 23.12 1.92
C THR A 514 -3.08 22.80 1.19
N ASN A 515 -3.05 21.73 0.37
CA ASN A 515 -1.86 21.26 -0.34
C ASN A 515 -2.13 21.04 -1.83
N CYS A 516 -2.35 22.15 -2.53
CA CYS A 516 -2.62 22.17 -3.97
C CYS A 516 -1.32 22.31 -4.78
N TRP A 517 -1.32 21.71 -5.98
CA TRP A 517 -0.21 21.75 -6.93
C TRP A 517 -0.75 22.16 -8.30
N VAL A 518 -0.16 23.19 -8.90
CA VAL A 518 -0.41 23.51 -10.32
C VAL A 518 0.71 22.87 -11.14
N THR A 519 0.44 22.33 -12.33
CA THR A 519 1.48 21.73 -13.19
C THR A 519 1.37 22.23 -14.63
N GLY A 520 2.52 22.33 -15.34
CA GLY A 520 2.52 22.73 -16.76
C GLY A 520 3.84 23.30 -17.28
N TRP A 521 3.84 23.76 -18.54
CA TRP A 521 5.01 24.26 -19.27
C TRP A 521 5.01 25.82 -19.43
N GLY A 522 4.57 26.56 -18.40
CA GLY A 522 4.36 28.03 -18.41
C GLY A 522 5.60 28.93 -18.23
N TYR A 523 5.42 30.24 -17.96
CA TYR A 523 6.49 31.28 -17.92
C TYR A 523 7.00 31.63 -16.51
N ARG A 524 8.34 31.74 -16.32
CA ARG A 524 9.03 32.13 -15.05
C ARG A 524 8.84 33.58 -14.55
N LYS A 525 8.22 34.46 -15.33
CA LYS A 525 7.83 35.83 -14.96
C LYS A 525 6.66 36.25 -15.85
N GLU A 526 5.81 37.14 -15.33
CA GLU A 526 4.62 37.69 -16.00
C GLU A 526 4.91 38.30 -17.39
N ARG A 527 6.18 38.65 -17.69
CA ARG A 527 6.69 39.09 -19.01
C ARG A 527 8.13 38.62 -19.31
N GLY A 528 8.43 37.33 -19.13
CA GLY A 528 9.78 36.76 -19.36
C GLY A 528 10.01 36.13 -20.75
N ARG A 529 11.25 36.13 -21.25
CA ARG A 529 11.64 35.48 -22.53
C ARG A 529 11.78 33.96 -22.35
N PHE A 530 11.25 33.19 -23.30
CA PHE A 530 11.21 31.71 -23.29
C PHE A 530 12.61 31.09 -23.15
N ARG A 531 12.92 30.51 -21.98
CA ARG A 531 14.10 29.65 -21.78
C ARG A 531 13.77 28.47 -20.85
N ARG A 532 13.86 27.27 -21.46
CA ARG A 532 13.73 25.88 -20.93
C ARG A 532 12.36 25.48 -20.39
N ALA A 533 11.62 24.72 -21.21
CA ALA A 533 10.26 24.23 -20.98
C ALA A 533 10.25 22.74 -20.53
N ALA A 534 10.39 22.51 -19.23
CA ALA A 534 10.04 21.24 -18.57
C ALA A 534 8.66 21.38 -17.90
N VAL A 535 7.97 20.27 -17.59
CA VAL A 535 6.82 20.32 -16.66
C VAL A 535 7.35 20.90 -15.37
N MET A 536 6.67 21.90 -14.87
CA MET A 536 6.97 22.49 -13.58
C MET A 536 5.76 22.24 -12.65
N GLN A 537 5.95 22.24 -11.33
CA GLN A 537 4.87 22.18 -10.29
C GLN A 537 4.78 23.43 -9.38
N ALA A 538 3.64 24.02 -8.95
CA ALA A 538 3.55 25.30 -8.17
C ALA A 538 2.82 25.20 -6.85
#